data_AF-A0A9D0GDG3-F1
#
_entry.id   AF-A0A9D0GDG3-F1
#
_cell.length_a   1.000
_cell.length_b   1.000
_cell.length_c   1.000
_cell.angle_alpha   90.00
_cell.angle_beta   90.00
_cell.angle_gamma   90.00
#
_symmetry.space_group_name_H-M   'P 1'
#
loop_
_entity.id
_entity.type
_entity.pdbx_description
1 polymer ?
#
loop_
_entity_poly.entity_id
_entity_poly.type
_entity_poly.pdbx_seq_one_letter_code
_entity_poly.pdbx_strand_id
1 'polypeptide(L)'
;MEPLIRRRVFVTEEEAVRSLLRQYVLQRVSALQRELARFERKYGMRFEQFAKYLHERSVLLEEGELPPEQRQVLGQAIMQEEDDWLDWKVGREMLESWLGLRQEVIG
;
A
#
# COMPACT_ATOMS: atom_id res chain seq x y z
N MET A 1 -12.76 -27.74 -8.66
CA MET A 1 -13.52 -27.62 -7.39
C MET A 1 -14.02 -28.98 -6.91
N GLU A 2 -14.50 -29.87 -7.79
CA GLU A 2 -14.90 -31.25 -7.43
C GLU A 2 -13.94 -32.07 -6.55
N PRO A 3 -12.59 -32.01 -6.70
CA PRO A 3 -11.71 -32.92 -5.95
C PRO A 3 -11.61 -32.58 -4.45
N LEU A 4 -11.88 -31.32 -4.06
CA LEU A 4 -11.76 -30.85 -2.68
C LEU A 4 -13.01 -31.17 -1.84
N ILE A 5 -14.19 -31.15 -2.47
CA ILE A 5 -15.48 -31.53 -1.85
C ILE A 5 -15.52 -33.05 -1.60
N ARG A 6 -15.04 -33.86 -2.55
CA ARG A 6 -15.00 -35.33 -2.42
C ARG A 6 -14.09 -35.83 -1.28
N ARG A 7 -13.18 -34.99 -0.76
CA ARG A 7 -12.26 -35.34 0.33
C ARG A 7 -12.75 -34.95 1.73
N ARG A 8 -14.00 -34.48 1.88
CA ARG A 8 -14.61 -34.01 3.16
C ARG A 8 -13.81 -32.92 3.90
N VAL A 9 -13.12 -32.05 3.16
CA VAL A 9 -12.38 -30.92 3.76
C VAL A 9 -13.32 -29.75 4.11
N PHE A 10 -14.50 -29.68 3.47
CA PHE A 10 -15.55 -28.68 3.74
C PHE A 10 -16.94 -29.33 3.64
N VAL A 11 -17.93 -28.84 4.39
CA VAL A 11 -19.28 -29.43 4.49
C VAL A 11 -20.12 -29.10 3.24
N THR A 12 -19.91 -27.92 2.64
CA THR A 12 -20.58 -27.48 1.40
C THR A 12 -19.63 -26.72 0.47
N GLU A 13 -20.00 -26.61 -0.82
CA GLU A 13 -19.30 -25.78 -1.79
C GLU A 13 -19.28 -24.30 -1.38
N GLU A 14 -20.39 -23.81 -0.82
CA GLU A 14 -20.49 -22.45 -0.30
C GLU A 14 -19.51 -22.19 0.85
N GLU A 15 -19.38 -23.12 1.79
CA GLU A 15 -18.43 -23.01 2.90
C GLU A 15 -16.98 -23.04 2.42
N ALA A 16 -16.66 -23.89 1.43
CA ALA A 16 -15.36 -23.94 0.80
C ALA A 16 -15.02 -22.61 0.11
N VAL A 17 -15.96 -22.06 -0.66
CA VAL A 17 -15.79 -20.77 -1.35
C VAL A 17 -15.62 -19.62 -0.35
N ARG A 18 -16.45 -19.54 0.70
CA ARG A 18 -16.31 -18.53 1.76
C ARG A 18 -14.96 -18.61 2.47
N SER A 19 -14.48 -19.82 2.75
CA SER A 19 -13.19 -20.03 3.41
C SER A 19 -12.02 -19.59 2.52
N LEU A 20 -12.06 -19.93 1.23
CA LEU A 20 -11.04 -19.53 0.25
C LEU A 20 -11.03 -18.00 0.04
N LEU A 21 -12.20 -17.38 -0.07
CA LEU A 21 -12.34 -15.93 -0.19
C LEU A 21 -11.77 -15.22 1.03
N ARG A 22 -12.10 -15.69 2.25
CA ARG A 22 -11.54 -15.14 3.50
C ARG A 22 -10.02 -15.23 3.52
N GLN A 23 -9.46 -16.38 3.15
CA GLN A 23 -8.01 -16.56 3.10
C GLN A 23 -7.36 -15.62 2.10
N TYR A 24 -7.95 -15.46 0.91
CA TYR A 24 -7.45 -14.57 -0.12
C TYR A 24 -7.44 -13.10 0.33
N VAL A 25 -8.55 -12.63 0.92
CA VAL A 25 -8.65 -11.27 1.46
C VAL A 25 -7.57 -11.04 2.53
N LEU A 26 -7.39 -11.96 3.47
CA LEU A 26 -6.36 -11.85 4.50
C LEU A 26 -4.93 -11.82 3.94
N GLN A 27 -4.66 -12.62 2.91
CA GLN A 27 -3.36 -12.61 2.23
C GLN A 27 -3.10 -11.28 1.53
N ARG A 28 -4.11 -10.70 0.86
CA ARG A 28 -4.01 -9.39 0.20
C ARG A 28 -3.79 -8.27 1.20
N VAL A 29 -4.57 -8.22 2.28
CA VAL A 29 -4.39 -7.27 3.39
C VAL A 29 -2.97 -7.35 3.94
N SER A 30 -2.48 -8.57 4.22
CA SER A 30 -1.14 -8.79 4.78
C SER A 30 -0.03 -8.37 3.81
N ALA A 31 -0.23 -8.55 2.50
CA ALA A 31 0.74 -8.14 1.49
C ALA A 31 0.85 -6.61 1.43
N LEU A 32 -0.28 -5.92 1.36
CA LEU A 32 -0.32 -4.46 1.35
C LEU A 32 0.27 -3.87 2.63
N GLN A 33 -0.09 -4.39 3.81
CA GLN A 33 0.50 -3.94 5.07
C GLN A 33 2.04 -4.04 5.10
N ARG A 34 2.62 -5.11 4.54
CA ARG A 34 4.08 -5.25 4.42
C ARG A 34 4.71 -4.25 3.46
N GLU A 35 4.02 -3.96 2.36
CA GLU A 35 4.44 -2.97 1.37
C GLU A 35 4.43 -1.56 1.97
N LEU A 36 3.36 -1.18 2.67
CA LEU A 36 3.28 0.10 3.39
C LEU A 36 4.40 0.22 4.44
N ALA A 37 4.65 -0.83 5.21
CA ALA A 37 5.72 -0.87 6.21
C ALA A 37 7.14 -0.83 5.59
N ARG A 38 7.30 -1.16 4.30
CA ARG A 38 8.58 -0.96 3.59
C ARG A 38 8.84 0.53 3.39
N PHE A 39 7.83 1.31 2.98
CA PHE A 39 7.99 2.75 2.81
C PHE A 39 8.23 3.47 4.14
N GLU A 40 7.51 3.10 5.21
CA GLU A 40 7.76 3.64 6.55
C GLU A 40 9.20 3.42 7.02
N ARG A 41 9.75 2.23 6.75
CA ARG A 41 11.16 1.92 7.07
C ARG A 41 12.14 2.64 6.16
N LYS A 42 11.83 2.79 4.87
CA LYS A 42 12.69 3.48 3.89
C LYS A 42 12.89 4.95 4.28
N TYR A 43 11.82 5.62 4.70
CA TYR A 43 11.86 7.06 5.01
C TYR A 43 11.93 7.39 6.51
N GLY A 44 11.68 6.42 7.39
CA GLY A 44 11.61 6.66 8.83
C GLY A 44 10.44 7.53 9.26
N MET A 45 9.39 7.60 8.43
CA MET A 45 8.23 8.49 8.60
C MET A 45 6.94 7.71 8.40
N ARG A 46 5.84 8.20 8.95
CA ARG A 46 4.49 7.79 8.52
C ARG A 46 4.11 8.50 7.22
N PHE A 47 3.15 7.96 6.49
CA PHE A 47 2.72 8.50 5.19
C PHE A 47 2.41 10.01 5.23
N GLU A 48 1.67 10.48 6.23
CA GLU A 48 1.23 11.87 6.34
C GLU A 48 2.41 12.80 6.63
N GLN A 49 3.39 12.32 7.40
CA GLN A 49 4.64 13.03 7.64
C GLN A 49 5.46 13.10 6.34
N PHE A 50 5.54 12.00 5.60
CA PHE A 50 6.23 11.94 4.32
C PHE A 50 5.58 12.84 3.26
N ALA A 51 4.25 12.86 3.18
CA ALA A 51 3.51 13.73 2.26
C ALA A 51 3.79 15.22 2.56
N LYS A 52 3.85 15.59 3.85
CA LYS A 52 4.22 16.95 4.25
C LYS A 52 5.68 17.28 3.92
N TYR A 53 6.60 16.36 4.22
CA TYR A 53 8.02 16.48 3.89
C TYR A 53 8.24 16.67 2.38
N LEU A 54 7.55 15.88 1.55
CA LEU A 54 7.64 15.97 0.11
C LEU A 54 7.13 17.34 -0.39
N HIS A 55 6.01 17.81 0.13
CA HIS A 55 5.49 19.13 -0.19
C HIS A 55 6.47 20.25 0.16
N GLU A 56 7.04 20.24 1.37
CA GLU A 56 8.05 21.23 1.79
C GLU A 56 9.28 21.24 0.88
N ARG A 57 9.68 20.08 0.37
CA ARG A 57 10.81 19.94 -0.56
C ARG A 57 10.48 20.44 -1.96
N SER A 58 9.28 20.18 -2.46
CA SER A 58 8.81 20.75 -3.73
C SER A 58 8.77 22.28 -3.66
N VAL A 59 8.29 22.85 -2.54
CA VAL A 59 8.34 24.30 -2.30
C VAL A 59 9.79 24.81 -2.28
N LEU A 60 10.70 24.13 -1.59
CA LEU A 60 12.13 24.50 -1.60
C LEU A 60 12.75 24.45 -3.01
N LEU A 61 12.35 23.48 -3.84
CA LEU A 61 12.83 23.37 -5.22
C LEU A 61 12.37 24.57 -6.09
N GLU A 62 11.11 24.97 -5.93
CA GLU A 62 10.46 26.04 -6.69
C GLU A 62 10.89 27.44 -6.23
N GLU A 63 10.84 27.69 -4.93
CA GLU A 63 11.01 29.02 -4.35
C GLU A 63 12.41 29.25 -3.75
N GLY A 64 13.18 28.18 -3.55
CA GLY A 64 14.50 28.26 -2.95
C GLY A 64 15.53 28.88 -3.91
N GLU A 65 16.33 29.81 -3.38
CA GLU A 65 17.56 30.29 -4.00
C GLU A 65 18.67 29.23 -3.87
N LEU A 66 18.53 28.14 -4.64
CA LEU A 66 19.50 27.05 -4.70
C LEU A 66 20.45 27.25 -5.89
N PRO A 67 21.76 26.97 -5.71
CA PRO A 67 22.68 26.83 -6.82
C PRO A 67 22.16 25.78 -7.84
N PRO A 68 22.41 25.96 -9.16
CA PRO A 68 21.87 25.08 -10.19
C PRO A 68 22.11 23.58 -9.97
N GLU A 69 23.32 23.22 -9.52
CA GLU A 69 23.68 21.82 -9.24
C GLU A 69 22.86 21.23 -8.08
N GLN A 70 22.64 22.00 -7.01
CA GLN A 70 21.84 21.57 -5.87
C GLN A 70 20.36 21.46 -6.26
N ARG A 71 19.86 22.38 -7.09
CA ARG A 71 18.49 22.32 -7.63
C ARG A 71 18.29 21.05 -8.46
N GLN A 72 19.27 20.68 -9.29
CA GLN A 72 19.18 19.46 -10.09
C GLN A 72 19.16 18.19 -9.22
N VAL A 73 20.06 18.10 -8.24
CA VAL A 73 20.11 16.95 -7.31
C VAL A 73 18.81 16.85 -6.51
N LEU A 74 18.31 17.97 -6.01
CA LEU A 74 17.04 18.02 -5.29
C LEU A 74 15.87 17.57 -6.17
N GLY A 75 15.79 18.07 -7.42
CA GLY A 75 14.74 17.69 -8.35
C GLY A 75 14.73 16.19 -8.64
N GLN A 76 15.90 15.57 -8.87
CA GLN A 76 16.01 14.13 -9.08
C GLN A 76 15.57 13.33 -7.85
N ALA A 77 15.93 13.78 -6.66
CA ALA A 77 15.49 13.13 -5.43
C ALA A 77 13.97 13.24 -5.24
N ILE A 78 13.38 14.42 -5.50
CA ILE A 78 11.94 14.63 -5.40
C ILE A 78 11.18 13.74 -6.38
N MET A 79 11.64 13.60 -7.63
CA MET A 79 10.98 12.69 -8.60
C MET A 79 10.88 11.26 -8.06
N GLN A 80 11.97 10.73 -7.50
CA GLN A 80 11.95 9.39 -6.90
C GLN A 80 11.04 9.33 -5.67
N GLU A 81 11.07 10.36 -4.82
CA GLU A 81 10.20 10.47 -3.64
C GLU A 81 8.71 10.60 -4.02
N GLU A 82 8.37 11.24 -5.15
CA GLU A 82 7.02 11.33 -5.71
C GLU A 82 6.52 9.97 -6.22
N ASP A 83 7.35 9.23 -6.93
CA ASP A 83 7.02 7.86 -7.37
C ASP A 83 6.72 6.96 -6.16
N ASP A 84 7.60 7.00 -5.15
CA ASP A 84 7.42 6.25 -3.91
C ASP A 84 6.16 6.72 -3.14
N TRP A 85 5.86 8.02 -3.12
CA TRP A 85 4.65 8.56 -2.52
C TRP A 85 3.38 8.04 -3.23
N LEU A 86 3.39 8.01 -4.56
CA LEU A 86 2.26 7.55 -5.35
C LEU A 86 1.98 6.07 -5.10
N ASP A 87 3.01 5.22 -5.16
CA ASP A 87 2.89 3.79 -4.86
C ASP A 87 2.37 3.57 -3.43
N TRP A 88 2.89 4.35 -2.48
CA TRP A 88 2.46 4.26 -1.09
C TRP A 88 0.98 4.67 -0.94
N LYS A 89 0.56 5.77 -1.57
CA LYS A 89 -0.85 6.23 -1.54
C LYS A 89 -1.79 5.18 -2.12
N VAL A 90 -1.46 4.65 -3.30
CA VAL A 90 -2.26 3.61 -3.95
C VAL A 90 -2.36 2.37 -3.07
N GLY A 91 -1.25 1.92 -2.47
CA GLY A 91 -1.25 0.78 -1.56
C GLY A 91 -2.17 0.98 -0.34
N ARG A 92 -2.26 2.21 0.18
CA ARG A 92 -3.17 2.56 1.28
C ARG A 92 -4.63 2.51 0.86
N GLU A 93 -4.98 3.15 -0.25
CA GLU A 93 -6.35 3.15 -0.78
C GLU A 93 -6.83 1.72 -1.10
N MET A 94 -5.94 0.89 -1.64
CA MET A 94 -6.21 -0.53 -1.84
C MET A 94 -6.42 -1.25 -0.50
N LEU A 95 -5.57 -1.00 0.49
CA LEU A 95 -5.70 -1.64 1.81
C LEU A 95 -7.03 -1.27 2.48
N GLU A 96 -7.40 0.01 2.45
CA GLU A 96 -8.68 0.49 2.98
C GLU A 96 -9.86 -0.19 2.28
N SER A 97 -9.80 -0.32 0.95
CA SER A 97 -10.80 -1.06 0.17
C SER A 97 -10.91 -2.53 0.58
N TRP A 98 -9.78 -3.23 0.72
CA TRP A 98 -9.76 -4.63 1.16
C TRP A 98 -10.21 -4.83 2.60
N LEU A 99 -9.93 -3.87 3.48
CA LEU A 99 -10.43 -3.89 4.86
C LEU A 99 -11.95 -3.70 4.90
N GLY A 100 -12.52 -2.87 4.02
CA GLY A 100 -13.97 -2.77 3.81
C GLY A 100 -14.58 -4.11 3.38
N LEU A 101 -14.04 -4.74 2.33
CA LEU A 101 -14.48 -6.07 1.86
C LEU A 101 -14.38 -7.14 2.96
N ARG A 102 -13.35 -7.07 3.81
CA ARG A 102 -13.20 -7.99 4.94
C ARG A 102 -14.37 -7.85 5.93
N GLN A 103 -14.89 -6.66 6.16
CA GLN A 103 -16.04 -6.46 7.04
C GLN A 103 -17.31 -7.09 6.44
N GLU A 104 -17.52 -6.94 5.13
CA GLU A 104 -18.66 -7.52 4.40
C GLU A 104 -18.62 -9.05 4.33
N VAL A 105 -17.44 -9.65 4.14
CA VAL A 105 -17.27 -11.11 3.99
C VAL A 105 -17.26 -11.84 5.35
N ILE A 106 -16.95 -11.14 6.45
CA ILE A 106 -16.91 -11.73 7.79
C ILE A 106 -18.21 -11.50 8.57
N GLY A 107 -18.94 -10.42 8.28
CA GLY A 107 -20.23 -10.11 8.91
C GLY A 107 -21.40 -10.84 8.25
#